data_AF-A0AAV9A7Y2-F1
#
_entry.id   AF-A0AAV9A7Y2-F1
#
_cell.length_a   1.000
_cell.length_b   1.000
_cell.length_c   1.000
_cell.angle_alpha   90.00
_cell.angle_beta   90.00
_cell.angle_gamma   90.00
#
_symmetry.space_group_name_H-M   'P 1'
#
loop_
_entity.id
_entity.type
_entity.pdbx_description
1 polymer ?
#
loop_
_entity_poly.entity_id
_entity_poly.type
_entity_poly.pdbx_seq_one_letter_code
_entity_poly.pdbx_strand_id
1 'polypeptide(L)'
;MSDSLVKVGFLIPLKKDLREDESVLKVPVFEGDNAVGRNNLSFIDKRVSRHHITLHASKDGSTEVVVNVRGNSSRGNSDVIASADDAEAIRRFNVPKDKLPLVFRLMRVQGLPAWANTSSVAIDDVIQKNKPQNWIFHKPPLPISYGTHHSKAMLLVYPQGVRIIIHTANLIYVDWNNKTQGLWMQDFPWKDEQNLSKGCSFESDLVDYLNALKWPEFSVDIPRIGRSNINASFFKKFDYSSATVRLIASIPGYHTGSNLKKWGHMKLRTVLEQNIFDKQFCGSPLVYQFSSLGSLDEKWMAELALSMSSGSSDKKEPLGLGKPLIIWPTVEDVRCSLEGYAAGNAVPSPQKNVEKDFLKKYWARWKASHTGRCRAMPHIKTFARYNGQNLAWFLLTSANLSKAAWGALQKNNSQLMIRSYELGVLFMPSVIRDHRHEFSCTNGGGKALMSRGHGTGDIPKMTCMVRLGRVMFNCTQARIHDMKEHLRFCGAL
;
A
#
# COMPACT_ATOMS: atom_id res chain seq x y z
N MET A 1 33.68 6.42 -39.50
CA MET A 1 32.34 5.92 -39.89
C MET A 1 31.45 6.17 -38.69
N SER A 2 30.47 7.07 -38.80
CA SER A 2 29.54 7.33 -37.70
C SER A 2 28.61 6.13 -37.56
N ASP A 3 28.58 5.48 -36.40
CA ASP A 3 27.56 4.49 -36.09
C ASP A 3 26.19 5.12 -36.32
N SER A 4 25.47 4.63 -37.32
CA SER A 4 24.11 5.06 -37.60
C SER A 4 23.25 4.68 -36.40
N LEU A 5 22.86 5.67 -35.60
CA LEU A 5 21.93 5.47 -34.49
C LEU A 5 20.67 4.77 -35.03
N VAL A 6 20.33 3.61 -34.45
CA VAL A 6 19.17 2.82 -34.87
C VAL A 6 17.92 3.61 -34.53
N LYS A 7 17.16 4.00 -35.55
CA LYS A 7 15.89 4.70 -35.36
C LYS A 7 14.84 3.71 -34.85
N VAL A 8 14.36 3.91 -33.62
CA VAL A 8 13.40 3.03 -32.97
C VAL A 8 11.96 3.52 -33.09
N GLY A 9 11.72 4.81 -33.36
CA GLY A 9 10.36 5.32 -33.60
C GLY A 9 10.23 6.82 -33.83
N PHE A 10 9.03 7.36 -33.56
CA PHE A 10 8.74 8.79 -33.65
C PHE A 10 7.82 9.28 -32.50
N LEU A 11 7.98 10.53 -32.11
CA LEU A 11 6.96 11.29 -31.39
C LEU A 11 6.03 11.96 -32.40
N ILE A 12 4.74 11.66 -32.30
CA ILE A 12 3.71 12.23 -33.16
C ILE A 12 3.04 13.40 -32.41
N PRO A 13 3.06 14.62 -32.95
CA PRO A 13 2.34 15.75 -32.37
C PRO A 13 0.82 15.54 -32.53
N LEU A 14 0.06 15.87 -31.49
CA LEU A 14 -1.40 15.75 -31.49
C LEU A 14 -2.08 17.11 -31.31
N LYS A 15 -3.22 17.27 -32.00
CA LYS A 15 -4.18 18.35 -31.78
C LYS A 15 -4.92 18.15 -30.45
N LYS A 16 -5.67 19.17 -29.99
CA LYS A 16 -6.45 19.12 -28.74
C LYS A 16 -7.49 18.00 -28.70
N ASP A 17 -7.97 17.55 -29.85
CA ASP A 17 -8.90 16.43 -30.02
C ASP A 17 -8.18 15.06 -30.12
N LEU A 18 -6.88 15.01 -29.83
CA LEU A 18 -6.02 13.83 -29.87
C LEU A 18 -5.84 13.19 -31.25
N ARG A 19 -6.21 13.90 -32.33
CA ARG A 19 -5.86 13.53 -33.71
C ARG A 19 -4.46 14.02 -34.04
N GLU A 20 -3.80 13.36 -34.98
CA GLU A 20 -2.48 13.75 -35.45
C GLU A 20 -2.48 15.20 -35.98
N ASP A 21 -1.50 15.98 -35.55
CA ASP A 21 -1.26 17.33 -36.05
C ASP A 21 -0.23 17.29 -37.17
N GLU A 22 -0.68 17.08 -38.40
CA GLU A 22 0.17 17.05 -39.58
C GLU A 22 0.87 18.38 -39.88
N SER A 23 0.48 19.49 -39.21
CA SER A 23 1.15 20.78 -39.34
C SER A 23 2.47 20.88 -38.57
N VAL A 24 2.77 19.90 -37.70
CA VAL A 24 4.00 19.85 -36.89
C VAL A 24 4.82 18.61 -37.28
N LEU A 25 6.12 18.78 -37.46
CA LEU A 25 7.02 17.68 -37.84
C LEU A 25 7.11 16.63 -36.71
N LYS A 26 7.06 15.36 -37.12
CA LYS A 26 7.33 14.21 -36.23
C LYS A 26 8.78 14.25 -35.77
N VAL A 27 9.01 13.99 -34.49
CA VAL A 27 10.37 13.95 -33.93
C VAL A 27 10.87 12.51 -33.98
N PRO A 28 11.96 12.19 -34.70
CA PRO A 28 12.51 10.84 -34.69
C PRO A 28 13.08 10.48 -33.31
N VAL A 29 12.91 9.24 -32.89
CA VAL A 29 13.48 8.66 -31.68
C VAL A 29 14.44 7.55 -32.10
N PHE A 30 15.66 7.61 -31.58
CA PHE A 30 16.75 6.67 -31.81
C PHE A 30 17.02 5.85 -30.55
N GLU A 31 17.67 4.71 -30.69
CA GLU A 31 18.14 3.93 -29.56
C GLU A 31 19.12 4.75 -28.69
N GLY A 32 18.98 4.67 -27.37
CA GLY A 32 19.72 5.44 -26.38
C GLY A 32 19.04 6.76 -26.01
N ASP A 33 19.83 7.76 -25.62
CA ASP A 33 19.33 9.05 -25.15
C ASP A 33 18.87 9.97 -26.28
N ASN A 34 17.62 10.44 -26.19
CA ASN A 34 17.04 11.40 -27.12
C ASN A 34 16.64 12.67 -26.36
N ALA A 35 17.32 13.77 -26.63
CA ALA A 35 16.95 15.06 -26.09
C ALA A 35 15.77 15.65 -26.86
N VAL A 36 14.68 15.93 -26.16
CA VAL A 36 13.52 16.65 -26.66
C VAL A 36 13.45 17.98 -25.95
N GLY A 37 13.45 19.07 -26.72
CA GLY A 37 13.46 20.41 -26.17
C GLY A 37 13.08 21.45 -27.20
N ARG A 38 13.58 22.67 -27.00
CA ARG A 38 13.27 23.85 -27.82
C ARG A 38 13.41 23.63 -29.33
N ASN A 39 14.39 22.83 -29.74
CA ASN A 39 14.68 22.57 -31.15
C ASN A 39 13.68 21.60 -31.80
N ASN A 40 12.82 20.97 -31.00
CA ASN A 40 11.81 20.01 -31.44
C ASN A 40 10.40 20.61 -31.45
N LEU A 41 10.26 21.91 -31.15
CA LEU A 41 9.00 22.64 -31.15
C LEU A 41 8.87 23.49 -32.42
N SER A 42 7.64 23.67 -32.90
CA SER A 42 7.33 24.51 -34.08
C SER A 42 7.48 26.02 -33.81
N PHE A 43 7.70 26.43 -32.55
CA PHE A 43 7.96 27.81 -32.16
C PHE A 43 9.13 27.88 -31.17
N ILE A 44 9.91 28.96 -31.25
CA ILE A 44 11.09 29.16 -30.40
C ILE A 44 10.67 29.86 -29.10
N ASP A 45 10.66 29.11 -27.98
CA ASP A 45 10.51 29.67 -26.63
C ASP A 45 11.81 29.49 -25.83
N LYS A 46 12.45 30.62 -25.46
CA LYS A 46 13.70 30.63 -24.70
C LYS A 46 13.58 30.03 -23.28
N ARG A 47 12.36 29.83 -22.77
CA ARG A 47 12.09 29.18 -21.47
C ARG A 47 12.15 27.65 -21.55
N VAL A 48 11.91 27.06 -22.72
CA VAL A 48 12.07 25.61 -22.92
C VAL A 48 13.56 25.31 -23.11
N SER A 49 14.12 24.36 -22.36
CA SER A 49 15.52 23.95 -22.52
C SER A 49 15.74 23.23 -23.86
N ARG A 50 16.97 23.23 -24.38
CA ARG A 50 17.34 22.36 -25.51
C ARG A 50 17.27 20.87 -25.16
N HIS A 51 17.35 20.54 -23.86
CA HIS A 51 17.24 19.19 -23.29
C HIS A 51 16.15 19.16 -22.24
N HIS A 52 14.94 19.59 -22.59
CA HIS A 52 13.86 19.77 -21.62
C HIS A 52 13.39 18.42 -21.06
N ILE A 53 13.37 17.41 -21.92
CA ILE A 53 13.04 16.02 -21.61
C ILE A 53 14.12 15.16 -22.30
N THR A 54 14.63 14.14 -21.61
CA THR A 54 15.42 13.08 -22.22
C THR A 54 14.58 11.82 -22.30
N LEU A 55 14.52 11.19 -23.47
CA LEU A 55 13.91 9.88 -23.67
C LEU A 55 15.03 8.85 -23.85
N HIS A 56 15.14 7.91 -22.93
CA HIS A 56 16.05 6.78 -23.09
C HIS A 56 15.27 5.63 -23.74
N ALA A 57 15.51 5.39 -25.03
CA ALA A 57 14.77 4.39 -25.80
C ALA A 57 15.62 3.13 -26.05
N SER A 58 15.01 1.97 -25.83
CA SER A 58 15.64 0.65 -25.97
C SER A 58 15.24 -0.02 -27.29
N LYS A 59 16.06 -0.96 -27.78
CA LYS A 59 15.77 -1.75 -29.01
C LYS A 59 14.46 -2.53 -28.96
N ASP A 60 13.96 -2.85 -27.76
CA ASP A 60 12.69 -3.55 -27.55
C ASP A 60 11.46 -2.63 -27.66
N GLY A 61 11.67 -1.33 -27.93
CA GLY A 61 10.61 -0.35 -28.07
C GLY A 61 10.15 0.28 -26.75
N SER A 62 10.78 -0.05 -25.62
CA SER A 62 10.55 0.65 -24.36
C SER A 62 11.25 2.00 -24.34
N THR A 63 10.63 2.99 -23.68
CA THR A 63 11.21 4.33 -23.52
C THR A 63 11.00 4.82 -22.09
N GLU A 64 12.08 5.18 -21.42
CA GLU A 64 12.06 5.87 -20.12
C GLU A 64 12.12 7.39 -20.33
N VAL A 65 11.31 8.15 -19.60
CA VAL A 65 11.23 9.62 -19.73
C VAL A 65 11.84 10.27 -18.50
N VAL A 66 12.90 11.04 -18.69
CA VAL A 66 13.56 11.83 -17.64
C VAL A 66 13.29 13.32 -17.90
N VAL A 67 12.70 14.00 -16.92
CA VAL A 67 12.51 15.46 -16.97
C VAL A 67 13.74 16.13 -16.37
N ASN A 68 14.51 16.84 -17.20
CA ASN A 68 15.71 17.52 -16.73
C ASN A 68 15.33 18.86 -16.09
N VAL A 69 15.27 18.88 -14.76
CA VAL A 69 15.18 20.13 -14.00
C VAL A 69 16.57 20.77 -14.02
N ARG A 70 16.69 22.03 -14.46
CA ARG A 70 17.95 22.78 -14.38
C ARG A 70 18.39 22.85 -12.91
N GLY A 71 19.40 22.08 -12.57
CA GLY A 71 19.98 22.05 -11.22
C GLY A 71 20.83 20.81 -10.97
N ASN A 72 21.80 20.55 -11.85
CA ASN A 72 23.05 19.81 -11.64
C ASN A 72 23.47 19.08 -12.93
N SER A 73 24.19 19.80 -13.80
CA SER A 73 25.19 19.16 -14.64
C SER A 73 26.54 19.72 -14.22
N SER A 74 27.29 18.93 -13.47
CA SER A 74 28.69 19.13 -13.15
C SER A 74 29.50 19.19 -14.44
N ARG A 75 29.84 20.40 -14.90
CA ARG A 75 30.98 20.69 -15.78
C ARG A 75 31.37 22.16 -15.62
N GLY A 76 32.50 22.39 -14.94
CA GLY A 76 33.45 23.49 -15.15
C GLY A 76 33.03 24.92 -14.79
N ASN A 77 33.66 25.47 -13.76
CA ASN A 77 33.94 26.88 -13.46
C ASN A 77 33.27 27.98 -14.32
N SER A 78 32.40 28.76 -13.67
CA SER A 78 32.51 30.23 -13.59
C SER A 78 31.40 30.77 -12.69
N ASP A 79 31.78 31.58 -11.69
CA ASP A 79 30.91 32.26 -10.74
C ASP A 79 29.77 33.03 -11.41
N VAL A 80 28.52 32.71 -11.06
CA VAL A 80 27.40 33.65 -11.14
C VAL A 80 26.50 33.43 -9.93
N ILE A 81 26.47 34.43 -9.06
CA ILE A 81 25.56 34.53 -7.91
C ILE A 81 24.13 34.52 -8.47
N ALA A 82 23.36 33.46 -8.18
CA ALA A 82 21.94 33.43 -8.48
C ALA A 82 21.20 34.38 -7.51
N SER A 83 20.68 35.48 -8.04
CA SER A 83 19.82 36.40 -7.29
C SER A 83 18.47 35.75 -6.98
N ALA A 84 17.81 36.23 -5.92
CA ALA A 84 16.57 35.71 -5.37
C ALA A 84 15.33 35.77 -6.30
N ASP A 85 15.48 36.23 -7.55
CA ASP A 85 14.39 36.39 -8.53
C ASP A 85 14.03 35.11 -9.30
N ASP A 86 14.94 34.14 -9.45
CA ASP A 86 14.69 32.95 -10.27
C ASP A 86 13.66 31.98 -9.66
N ALA A 87 13.49 32.02 -8.33
CA ALA A 87 12.46 31.23 -7.63
C ALA A 87 11.05 31.81 -7.78
N GLU A 88 10.93 33.14 -7.98
CA GLU A 88 9.66 33.84 -8.28
C GLU A 88 9.15 33.50 -9.69
N ALA A 89 10.06 33.32 -10.66
CA ALA A 89 9.71 32.99 -12.05
C ALA A 89 9.05 31.61 -12.22
N ILE A 90 9.42 30.62 -11.39
CA ILE A 90 8.80 29.29 -11.39
C ILE A 90 7.39 29.34 -10.76
N ARG A 91 7.17 30.17 -9.74
CA ARG A 91 5.86 30.33 -9.08
C ARG A 91 4.79 30.92 -9.99
N ARG A 92 5.17 31.61 -11.06
CA ARG A 92 4.25 32.22 -12.05
C ARG A 92 4.28 31.53 -13.42
N PHE A 93 4.77 30.29 -13.52
CA PHE A 93 4.73 29.50 -14.74
C PHE A 93 3.28 29.18 -15.13
N ASN A 94 2.69 30.02 -15.99
CA ASN A 94 1.37 29.81 -16.56
C ASN A 94 1.47 29.94 -18.08
N VAL A 95 1.49 28.81 -18.78
CA VAL A 95 1.46 28.78 -20.25
C VAL A 95 -0.01 28.73 -20.67
N PRO A 96 -0.50 29.67 -21.50
CA PRO A 96 -1.88 29.64 -21.99
C PRO A 96 -2.21 28.28 -22.65
N LYS A 97 -3.31 27.66 -22.23
CA LYS A 97 -3.73 26.29 -22.65
C LYS A 97 -3.88 26.12 -24.16
N ASP A 98 -3.98 27.22 -24.89
CA ASP A 98 -4.08 27.34 -26.34
C ASP A 98 -2.73 27.27 -27.07
N LYS A 99 -1.60 27.42 -26.36
CA LYS A 99 -0.26 27.50 -26.97
C LYS A 99 0.68 26.31 -26.67
N LEU A 100 0.20 25.28 -25.97
CA LEU A 100 0.94 24.03 -25.78
C LEU A 100 0.33 22.92 -26.66
N PRO A 101 1.07 22.30 -27.59
CA PRO A 101 0.71 21.00 -28.11
C PRO A 101 0.94 19.98 -26.98
N LEU A 102 -0.10 19.76 -26.17
CA LEU A 102 -0.02 19.12 -24.85
C LEU A 102 0.15 17.60 -24.86
N VAL A 103 0.24 16.94 -26.02
CA VAL A 103 0.35 15.47 -26.07
C VAL A 103 1.20 15.04 -27.24
N PHE A 104 2.32 14.38 -26.96
CA PHE A 104 3.04 13.56 -27.93
C PHE A 104 2.66 12.10 -27.68
N ARG A 105 2.26 11.38 -28.73
CA ARG A 105 2.06 9.93 -28.67
C ARG A 105 3.34 9.26 -29.19
N LEU A 106 3.95 8.39 -28.39
CA LEU A 106 5.01 7.51 -28.85
C LEU A 106 4.36 6.41 -29.71
N MET A 107 4.53 6.43 -31.03
CA MET A 107 3.93 5.43 -31.93
C MET A 107 4.89 5.08 -33.07
N ARG A 108 4.90 3.78 -33.40
CA ARG A 108 5.75 3.09 -34.39
C ARG A 108 7.12 2.69 -33.88
N VAL A 109 7.14 1.58 -33.14
CA VAL A 109 8.35 0.78 -32.93
C VAL A 109 8.54 -0.16 -34.14
N GLN A 110 9.72 -0.10 -34.76
CA GLN A 110 10.09 -1.01 -35.84
C GLN A 110 10.20 -2.44 -35.28
N GLY A 111 9.43 -3.39 -35.82
CA GLY A 111 9.35 -4.78 -35.33
C GLY A 111 8.07 -5.12 -34.55
N LEU A 112 7.25 -4.12 -34.18
CA LEU A 112 5.91 -4.38 -33.64
C LEU A 112 4.87 -4.60 -34.75
N PRO A 113 3.92 -5.54 -34.60
CA PRO A 113 2.85 -5.76 -35.56
C PRO A 113 1.98 -4.51 -35.73
N ALA A 114 1.36 -4.35 -36.90
CA ALA A 114 0.56 -3.16 -37.25
C ALA A 114 -0.51 -2.80 -36.21
N TRP A 115 -1.15 -3.77 -35.55
CA TRP A 115 -2.17 -3.53 -34.53
C TRP A 115 -1.64 -2.89 -33.23
N ALA A 116 -0.37 -3.13 -32.87
CA ALA A 116 0.28 -2.50 -31.72
C ALA A 116 0.69 -1.04 -32.02
N ASN A 117 0.68 -0.68 -33.31
CA ASN A 117 1.06 0.62 -33.83
C ASN A 117 -0.16 1.49 -34.23
N THR A 118 -1.40 1.06 -33.95
CA THR A 118 -2.61 1.76 -34.45
C THR A 118 -3.62 2.21 -33.41
N SER A 119 -3.58 1.79 -32.15
CA SER A 119 -4.51 2.31 -31.12
C SER A 119 -4.01 2.03 -29.70
N SER A 120 -4.43 2.86 -28.75
CA SER A 120 -4.21 2.71 -27.30
C SER A 120 -4.45 1.27 -26.86
N VAL A 121 -3.39 0.57 -26.46
CA VAL A 121 -3.50 -0.77 -25.86
C VAL A 121 -4.10 -0.59 -24.46
N ALA A 122 -5.23 -1.23 -24.17
CA ALA A 122 -5.72 -1.24 -22.80
C ALA A 122 -4.70 -2.03 -21.95
N ILE A 123 -4.45 -1.60 -20.71
CA ILE A 123 -3.60 -2.37 -19.80
C ILE A 123 -4.08 -3.82 -19.69
N ASP A 124 -5.39 -4.03 -19.80
CA ASP A 124 -6.04 -5.33 -19.81
C ASP A 124 -5.57 -6.21 -20.98
N ASP A 125 -5.32 -5.65 -22.16
CA ASP A 125 -4.83 -6.39 -23.34
C ASP A 125 -3.36 -6.82 -23.18
N VAL A 126 -2.52 -5.95 -22.60
CA VAL A 126 -1.11 -6.28 -22.29
C VAL A 126 -1.03 -7.36 -21.21
N ILE A 127 -1.84 -7.21 -20.17
CA ILE A 127 -1.89 -8.13 -19.04
C ILE A 127 -2.39 -9.50 -19.51
N GLN A 128 -3.46 -9.57 -20.30
CA GLN A 128 -3.99 -10.85 -20.78
C GLN A 128 -3.00 -11.59 -21.68
N LYS A 129 -2.21 -10.89 -22.49
CA LYS A 129 -1.26 -11.50 -23.42
C LYS A 129 0.01 -12.03 -22.75
N ASN A 130 0.49 -11.37 -21.70
CA ASN A 130 1.74 -11.72 -21.01
C ASN A 130 1.52 -12.50 -19.71
N LYS A 131 0.27 -12.87 -19.37
CA LYS A 131 -0.02 -13.61 -18.14
C LYS A 131 0.48 -15.06 -18.25
N PRO A 132 1.12 -15.59 -17.20
CA PRO A 132 1.33 -17.03 -17.11
C PRO A 132 0.00 -17.78 -17.20
N GLN A 133 0.01 -18.97 -17.80
CA GLN A 133 -1.21 -19.76 -18.02
C GLN A 133 -1.95 -20.09 -16.71
N ASN A 134 -1.19 -20.27 -15.63
CA ASN A 134 -1.71 -20.56 -14.29
C ASN A 134 -2.22 -19.32 -13.53
N TRP A 135 -2.31 -18.15 -14.17
CA TRP A 135 -2.80 -16.93 -13.52
C TRP A 135 -4.22 -16.60 -13.95
N ILE A 136 -5.04 -16.30 -12.94
CA ILE A 136 -6.40 -15.77 -13.08
C ILE A 136 -6.40 -14.36 -12.52
N PHE A 137 -6.79 -13.39 -13.34
CA PHE A 137 -6.98 -12.02 -12.90
C PHE A 137 -8.45 -11.77 -12.61
N HIS A 138 -8.70 -11.10 -11.50
CA HIS A 138 -10.04 -10.69 -11.09
C HIS A 138 -10.07 -9.19 -10.84
N LYS A 139 -11.12 -8.54 -11.32
CA LYS A 139 -11.39 -7.13 -11.13
C LYS A 139 -12.62 -6.98 -10.23
N PRO A 140 -12.45 -6.77 -8.91
CA PRO A 140 -13.57 -6.58 -8.00
C PRO A 140 -14.42 -5.35 -8.40
N PRO A 141 -15.74 -5.38 -8.18
CA PRO A 141 -16.61 -4.28 -8.55
C PRO A 141 -16.33 -3.03 -7.68
N LEU A 142 -16.03 -1.90 -8.32
CA LEU A 142 -15.91 -0.59 -7.66
C LEU A 142 -17.03 0.34 -8.15
N PRO A 143 -18.29 0.13 -7.68
CA PRO A 143 -19.46 0.83 -8.23
C PRO A 143 -19.56 2.30 -7.82
N ILE A 144 -18.73 2.76 -6.88
CA ILE A 144 -18.76 4.12 -6.34
C ILE A 144 -17.48 4.85 -6.76
N SER A 145 -17.63 6.03 -7.37
CA SER A 145 -16.51 6.85 -7.83
C SER A 145 -15.52 7.16 -6.71
N TYR A 146 -14.24 7.29 -7.09
CA TYR A 146 -13.12 7.52 -6.18
C TYR A 146 -12.91 6.39 -5.15
N GLY A 147 -13.45 5.20 -5.42
CA GLY A 147 -13.14 3.98 -4.70
C GLY A 147 -11.82 3.35 -5.14
N THR A 148 -11.23 2.52 -4.29
CA THR A 148 -9.99 1.78 -4.58
C THR A 148 -10.09 0.38 -3.99
N HIS A 149 -9.54 -0.62 -4.69
CA HIS A 149 -9.29 -1.91 -4.07
C HIS A 149 -7.92 -1.86 -3.36
N HIS A 150 -7.93 -1.61 -2.05
CA HIS A 150 -6.73 -1.28 -1.29
C HIS A 150 -6.28 -2.39 -0.33
N SER A 151 -7.12 -3.41 -0.15
CA SER A 151 -6.81 -4.65 0.58
C SER A 151 -5.57 -5.36 0.05
N LYS A 152 -4.78 -5.91 0.97
CA LYS A 152 -3.52 -6.60 0.70
C LYS A 152 -3.46 -7.87 1.55
N ALA A 153 -3.72 -8.99 0.89
CA ALA A 153 -3.80 -10.28 1.54
C ALA A 153 -3.32 -11.39 0.61
N MET A 154 -2.85 -12.48 1.22
CA MET A 154 -2.53 -13.72 0.54
C MET A 154 -3.28 -14.85 1.24
N LEU A 155 -4.00 -15.66 0.47
CA LEU A 155 -4.66 -16.86 0.94
C LEU A 155 -3.96 -18.03 0.26
N LEU A 156 -3.10 -18.73 1.00
CA LEU A 156 -2.22 -19.76 0.46
C LEU A 156 -2.75 -21.13 0.91
N VAL A 157 -3.22 -21.93 -0.03
CA VAL A 157 -3.76 -23.26 0.24
C VAL A 157 -2.64 -24.29 0.10
N TYR A 158 -2.48 -25.11 1.14
CA TYR A 158 -1.53 -26.21 1.23
C TYR A 158 -2.28 -27.54 1.37
N PRO A 159 -1.62 -28.68 1.14
CA PRO A 159 -2.23 -29.99 1.41
C PRO A 159 -2.72 -30.14 2.86
N GLN A 160 -2.03 -29.52 3.83
CA GLN A 160 -2.34 -29.60 5.26
C GLN A 160 -3.43 -28.62 5.72
N GLY A 161 -3.65 -27.51 5.00
CA GLY A 161 -4.54 -26.44 5.45
C GLY A 161 -4.38 -25.15 4.66
N VAL A 162 -4.78 -24.01 5.23
CA VAL A 162 -4.65 -22.68 4.63
C VAL A 162 -3.83 -21.75 5.51
N ARG A 163 -2.94 -20.96 4.90
CA ARG A 163 -2.28 -19.83 5.52
C ARG A 163 -2.95 -18.54 5.07
N ILE A 164 -3.41 -17.75 6.03
CA ILE A 164 -3.98 -16.42 5.77
C ILE A 164 -2.93 -15.38 6.15
N ILE A 165 -2.62 -14.49 5.21
CA ILE A 165 -1.69 -13.37 5.40
C ILE A 165 -2.45 -12.09 5.11
N ILE A 166 -2.42 -11.13 6.04
CA ILE A 166 -2.93 -9.77 5.84
C ILE A 166 -1.79 -8.80 6.11
N HIS A 167 -1.48 -7.94 5.14
CA HIS A 167 -0.28 -7.10 5.15
C HIS A 167 -0.55 -5.69 4.58
N THR A 168 0.48 -4.83 4.54
CA THR A 168 0.34 -3.43 4.10
C THR A 168 1.13 -3.06 2.84
N ALA A 169 2.03 -3.92 2.39
CA ALA A 169 2.84 -3.70 1.17
C ALA A 169 2.07 -3.97 -0.13
N ASN A 170 2.24 -3.11 -1.14
CA ASN A 170 1.90 -3.47 -2.52
C ASN A 170 2.89 -4.53 -3.04
N LEU A 171 2.53 -5.29 -4.08
CA LEU A 171 3.39 -6.32 -4.67
C LEU A 171 4.41 -5.72 -5.67
N ILE A 172 5.19 -4.75 -5.20
CA ILE A 172 6.28 -4.10 -5.95
C ILE A 172 7.53 -4.00 -5.07
N TYR A 173 8.71 -4.12 -5.66
CA TYR A 173 9.98 -4.18 -4.93
C TYR A 173 10.16 -3.08 -3.88
N VAL A 174 9.88 -1.83 -4.25
CA VAL A 174 10.09 -0.65 -3.38
C VAL A 174 9.32 -0.72 -2.06
N ASP A 175 8.15 -1.35 -2.06
CA ASP A 175 7.31 -1.47 -0.86
C ASP A 175 7.84 -2.50 0.15
N TRP A 176 8.68 -3.44 -0.29
CA TRP A 176 9.27 -4.49 0.55
C TRP A 176 10.72 -4.18 0.97
N ASN A 177 11.37 -3.22 0.32
CA ASN A 177 12.79 -2.94 0.53
C ASN A 177 13.06 -1.89 1.63
N ASN A 178 12.54 -0.67 1.46
CA ASN A 178 12.95 0.50 2.28
C ASN A 178 11.83 1.13 3.11
N LYS A 179 10.67 0.48 3.22
CA LYS A 179 9.50 1.02 3.93
C LYS A 179 9.21 0.26 5.21
N THR A 180 8.58 0.94 6.17
CA THR A 180 7.97 0.25 7.30
C THR A 180 6.62 -0.31 6.87
N GLN A 181 6.51 -1.64 6.84
CA GLN A 181 5.28 -2.40 6.55
C GLN A 181 4.91 -3.28 7.75
N GLY A 182 3.66 -3.72 7.80
CA GLY A 182 3.18 -4.72 8.75
C GLY A 182 2.59 -5.94 8.05
N LEU A 183 2.68 -7.09 8.71
CA LEU A 183 2.14 -8.37 8.25
C LEU A 183 1.70 -9.20 9.45
N TRP A 184 0.48 -9.71 9.39
CA TRP A 184 -0.03 -10.77 10.25
C TRP A 184 -0.23 -12.03 9.41
N MET A 185 0.08 -13.18 10.01
CA MET A 185 -0.02 -14.48 9.38
C MET A 185 -0.45 -15.52 10.40
N GLN A 186 -1.36 -16.41 10.00
CA GLN A 186 -1.74 -17.59 10.78
C GLN A 186 -2.12 -18.74 9.84
N ASP A 187 -1.80 -19.96 10.26
CA ASP A 187 -2.13 -21.21 9.57
C ASP A 187 -3.37 -21.85 10.22
N PHE A 188 -4.23 -22.45 9.40
CA PHE A 188 -5.47 -23.09 9.80
C PHE A 188 -5.60 -24.47 9.14
N PRO A 189 -5.91 -25.53 9.90
CA PRO A 189 -6.06 -26.87 9.33
C PRO A 189 -7.37 -26.99 8.54
N TRP A 190 -7.53 -28.10 7.83
CA TRP A 190 -8.85 -28.52 7.33
C TRP A 190 -9.81 -28.81 8.50
N LYS A 191 -11.10 -28.56 8.29
CA LYS A 191 -12.14 -29.05 9.20
C LYS A 191 -12.33 -30.56 9.04
N ASP A 192 -12.58 -31.23 10.14
CA ASP A 192 -13.12 -32.58 10.13
C ASP A 192 -14.55 -32.59 9.58
N GLU A 193 -14.98 -33.69 8.96
CA GLU A 193 -16.32 -33.85 8.38
C GLU A 193 -17.45 -33.58 9.39
N GLN A 194 -17.21 -33.89 10.67
CA GLN A 194 -18.16 -33.66 11.77
C GLN A 194 -18.31 -32.17 12.15
N ASN A 195 -17.35 -31.32 11.78
CA ASN A 195 -17.26 -29.91 12.18
C ASN A 195 -17.62 -28.93 11.05
N LEU A 196 -18.05 -29.41 9.89
CA LEU A 196 -18.33 -28.57 8.71
C LEU A 196 -19.36 -27.46 8.98
N SER A 197 -20.31 -27.68 9.90
CA SER A 197 -21.34 -26.70 10.29
C SER A 197 -20.91 -25.71 11.38
N LYS A 198 -19.79 -25.97 12.07
CA LYS A 198 -19.27 -25.11 13.14
C LYS A 198 -18.48 -23.96 12.50
N GLY A 199 -19.09 -22.79 12.42
CA GLY A 199 -18.43 -21.55 12.01
C GLY A 199 -17.88 -20.77 13.21
N CYS A 200 -16.92 -19.89 12.98
CA CYS A 200 -16.51 -18.88 13.95
C CYS A 200 -16.58 -17.48 13.33
N SER A 201 -16.45 -16.43 14.15
CA SER A 201 -16.57 -15.06 13.64
C SER A 201 -15.51 -14.72 12.58
N PHE A 202 -14.30 -15.27 12.68
CA PHE A 202 -13.26 -15.07 11.67
C PHE A 202 -13.67 -15.65 10.32
N GLU A 203 -14.21 -16.88 10.31
CA GLU A 203 -14.72 -17.54 9.10
C GLU A 203 -15.82 -16.73 8.43
N SER A 204 -16.84 -16.33 9.19
CA SER A 204 -17.96 -15.55 8.66
C SER A 204 -17.49 -14.22 8.08
N ASP A 205 -16.58 -13.52 8.78
CA ASP A 205 -16.03 -12.25 8.33
C ASP A 205 -15.20 -12.41 7.04
N LEU A 206 -14.39 -13.48 6.93
CA LEU A 206 -13.59 -13.78 5.74
C LEU A 206 -14.47 -14.12 4.54
N VAL A 207 -15.43 -15.03 4.72
CA VAL A 207 -16.29 -15.51 3.63
C VAL A 207 -17.22 -14.39 3.14
N ASP A 208 -17.78 -13.58 4.04
CA ASP A 208 -18.57 -12.39 3.67
C ASP A 208 -17.73 -11.42 2.82
N TYR A 209 -16.45 -11.20 3.19
CA TYR A 209 -15.55 -10.33 2.43
C TYR A 209 -15.24 -10.90 1.03
N LEU A 210 -14.93 -12.19 0.92
CA LEU A 210 -14.67 -12.85 -0.37
C LEU A 210 -15.91 -12.86 -1.29
N ASN A 211 -17.11 -13.05 -0.71
CA ASN A 211 -18.38 -12.92 -1.44
C ASN A 211 -18.57 -11.49 -1.97
N ALA A 212 -18.25 -10.46 -1.17
CA ALA A 212 -18.36 -9.06 -1.57
C ALA A 212 -17.34 -8.66 -2.66
N LEU A 213 -16.20 -9.35 -2.73
CA LEU A 213 -15.28 -9.23 -3.86
C LEU A 213 -15.83 -9.85 -5.14
N LYS A 214 -16.91 -10.65 -5.07
CA LYS A 214 -17.36 -11.54 -6.15
C LYS A 214 -16.23 -12.46 -6.61
N TRP A 215 -15.58 -13.10 -5.65
CA TRP A 215 -14.44 -13.98 -5.93
C TRP A 215 -14.80 -15.03 -7.00
N PRO A 216 -14.02 -15.16 -8.08
CA PRO A 216 -14.37 -16.04 -9.18
C PRO A 216 -14.29 -17.50 -8.76
N GLU A 217 -15.15 -18.32 -9.36
CA GLU A 217 -15.04 -19.77 -9.26
C GLU A 217 -14.05 -20.30 -10.30
N PHE A 218 -13.13 -21.16 -9.87
CA PHE A 218 -12.21 -21.86 -10.76
C PHE A 218 -11.83 -23.24 -10.21
N SER A 219 -11.56 -24.20 -11.09
CA SER A 219 -11.10 -25.53 -10.69
C SER A 219 -9.57 -25.61 -10.70
N VAL A 220 -8.99 -26.25 -9.69
CA VAL A 220 -7.57 -26.56 -9.62
C VAL A 220 -7.36 -27.92 -8.96
N ASP A 221 -6.35 -28.66 -9.37
CA ASP A 221 -5.92 -29.87 -8.69
C ASP A 221 -5.01 -29.50 -7.51
N ILE A 222 -5.49 -29.70 -6.29
CA ILE A 222 -4.69 -29.46 -5.08
C ILE A 222 -3.96 -30.76 -4.71
N PRO A 223 -2.63 -30.75 -4.52
CA PRO A 223 -1.90 -31.96 -4.16
C PRO A 223 -2.49 -32.64 -2.93
N ARG A 224 -2.67 -33.98 -3.00
CA ARG A 224 -3.27 -34.85 -1.97
C ARG A 224 -4.77 -34.68 -1.69
N ILE A 225 -5.41 -33.69 -2.31
CA ILE A 225 -6.86 -33.44 -2.18
C ILE A 225 -7.58 -33.76 -3.49
N GLY A 226 -6.92 -33.52 -4.63
CA GLY A 226 -7.47 -33.71 -5.96
C GLY A 226 -8.19 -32.47 -6.48
N ARG A 227 -9.02 -32.68 -7.50
CA ARG A 227 -9.73 -31.62 -8.20
C ARG A 227 -10.69 -30.88 -7.28
N SER A 228 -10.47 -29.58 -7.12
CA SER A 228 -11.23 -28.73 -6.21
C SER A 228 -11.72 -27.47 -6.91
N ASN A 229 -12.98 -27.10 -6.68
CA ASN A 229 -13.51 -25.80 -7.09
C ASN A 229 -13.26 -24.78 -5.98
N ILE A 230 -12.48 -23.75 -6.30
CA ILE A 230 -12.16 -22.64 -5.41
C ILE A 230 -13.16 -21.51 -5.68
N ASN A 231 -13.89 -21.11 -4.64
CA ASN A 231 -14.76 -19.95 -4.61
C ASN A 231 -14.78 -19.40 -3.16
N ALA A 232 -15.63 -18.43 -2.84
CA ALA A 232 -15.71 -17.90 -1.47
C ALA A 232 -16.13 -18.97 -0.43
N SER A 233 -17.02 -19.90 -0.78
CA SER A 233 -17.49 -20.94 0.17
C SER A 233 -16.46 -22.06 0.38
N PHE A 234 -15.52 -22.27 -0.55
CA PHE A 234 -14.38 -23.17 -0.37
C PHE A 234 -13.62 -22.88 0.92
N PHE A 235 -13.49 -21.60 1.29
CA PHE A 235 -12.77 -21.20 2.51
C PHE A 235 -13.48 -21.60 3.80
N LYS A 236 -14.74 -22.06 3.78
CA LYS A 236 -15.42 -22.66 4.95
C LYS A 236 -14.90 -24.04 5.33
N LYS A 237 -14.09 -24.67 4.46
CA LYS A 237 -13.52 -26.01 4.69
C LYS A 237 -12.34 -26.00 5.68
N PHE A 238 -11.87 -24.85 6.12
CA PHE A 238 -10.76 -24.72 7.08
C PHE A 238 -11.27 -24.34 8.46
N ASP A 239 -10.61 -24.85 9.50
CA ASP A 239 -10.97 -24.57 10.89
C ASP A 239 -10.28 -23.31 11.41
N TYR A 240 -11.04 -22.23 11.54
CA TYR A 240 -10.57 -20.95 12.09
C TYR A 240 -10.85 -20.79 13.58
N SER A 241 -11.21 -21.85 14.30
CA SER A 241 -11.50 -21.79 15.74
C SER A 241 -10.32 -21.27 16.57
N SER A 242 -9.09 -21.43 16.08
CA SER A 242 -7.85 -20.95 16.70
C SER A 242 -7.47 -19.50 16.33
N ALA A 243 -8.30 -18.77 15.56
CA ALA A 243 -7.96 -17.43 15.08
C ALA A 243 -7.66 -16.46 16.24
N THR A 244 -6.44 -15.91 16.26
CA THR A 244 -5.94 -15.01 17.32
C THR A 244 -6.34 -13.54 17.14
N VAL A 245 -7.11 -13.24 16.09
CA VAL A 245 -7.50 -11.88 15.66
C VAL A 245 -8.93 -11.85 15.16
N ARG A 246 -9.51 -10.65 15.07
CA ARG A 246 -10.78 -10.40 14.37
C ARG A 246 -10.56 -9.66 13.06
N LEU A 247 -11.25 -10.08 12.00
CA LEU A 247 -11.20 -9.38 10.71
C LEU A 247 -12.03 -8.09 10.77
N ILE A 248 -11.42 -7.01 10.32
CA ILE A 248 -12.06 -5.70 10.12
C ILE A 248 -11.88 -5.34 8.65
N ALA A 249 -12.98 -5.37 7.91
CA ALA A 249 -12.97 -5.14 6.47
C ALA A 249 -13.88 -3.97 6.09
N SER A 250 -13.59 -3.36 4.94
CA SER A 250 -14.44 -2.38 4.29
C SER A 250 -14.80 -2.88 2.90
N ILE A 251 -16.04 -2.68 2.48
CA ILE A 251 -16.50 -2.97 1.12
C ILE A 251 -17.26 -1.76 0.56
N PRO A 252 -17.06 -1.40 -0.72
CA PRO A 252 -17.81 -0.32 -1.36
C PRO A 252 -19.32 -0.58 -1.31
N GLY A 253 -20.09 0.42 -0.91
CA GLY A 253 -21.55 0.30 -0.87
C GLY A 253 -22.23 1.27 0.09
N TYR A 254 -23.55 1.15 0.12
CA TYR A 254 -24.43 1.83 1.06
C TYR A 254 -25.04 0.78 1.98
N HIS A 255 -24.59 0.75 3.23
CA HIS A 255 -24.94 -0.29 4.19
C HIS A 255 -26.00 0.23 5.16
N THR A 256 -27.13 -0.47 5.29
CA THR A 256 -28.27 -0.09 6.13
C THR A 256 -28.70 -1.28 7.00
N GLY A 257 -29.57 -1.03 7.98
CA GLY A 257 -30.12 -2.08 8.84
C GLY A 257 -29.03 -2.88 9.55
N SER A 258 -29.11 -4.22 9.52
CA SER A 258 -28.10 -5.10 10.12
C SER A 258 -26.71 -5.00 9.45
N ASN A 259 -26.65 -4.64 8.16
CA ASN A 259 -25.39 -4.47 7.43
C ASN A 259 -24.59 -3.24 7.88
N LEU A 260 -25.21 -2.29 8.59
CA LEU A 260 -24.52 -1.13 9.15
C LEU A 260 -23.34 -1.54 10.06
N LYS A 261 -23.44 -2.69 10.72
CA LYS A 261 -22.45 -3.21 11.68
C LYS A 261 -21.38 -4.12 11.04
N LYS A 262 -21.46 -4.39 9.74
CA LYS A 262 -20.60 -5.40 9.08
C LYS A 262 -19.26 -4.86 8.59
N TRP A 263 -19.16 -3.57 8.26
CA TRP A 263 -18.02 -3.03 7.54
C TRP A 263 -17.47 -1.73 8.15
N GLY A 264 -16.23 -1.39 7.79
CA GLY A 264 -15.60 -0.12 8.13
C GLY A 264 -15.51 0.14 9.63
N HIS A 265 -15.66 1.41 10.02
CA HIS A 265 -15.51 1.79 11.43
C HIS A 265 -16.64 1.23 12.31
N MET A 266 -17.80 0.94 11.74
CA MET A 266 -18.93 0.34 12.47
C MET A 266 -18.71 -1.14 12.78
N LYS A 267 -17.95 -1.87 11.95
CA LYS A 267 -17.48 -3.22 12.28
C LYS A 267 -16.53 -3.17 13.48
N LEU A 268 -15.55 -2.25 13.45
CA LEU A 268 -14.63 -2.06 14.57
C LEU A 268 -15.39 -1.74 15.86
N ARG A 269 -16.31 -0.77 15.82
CA ARG A 269 -17.20 -0.43 16.93
C ARG A 269 -17.92 -1.66 17.48
N THR A 270 -18.60 -2.41 16.61
CA THR A 270 -19.38 -3.59 17.00
C THR A 270 -18.51 -4.65 17.69
N VAL A 271 -17.30 -4.89 17.20
CA VAL A 271 -16.36 -5.84 17.81
C VAL A 271 -15.87 -5.32 19.16
N LEU A 272 -15.52 -4.03 19.27
CA LEU A 272 -15.05 -3.44 20.53
C LEU A 272 -16.15 -3.40 21.61
N GLU A 273 -17.40 -3.11 21.24
CA GLU A 273 -18.56 -3.12 22.16
C GLU A 273 -18.81 -4.48 22.82
N GLN A 274 -18.33 -5.56 22.21
CA GLN A 274 -18.46 -6.94 22.73
C GLN A 274 -17.37 -7.30 23.74
N ASN A 275 -16.39 -6.42 23.98
CA ASN A 275 -15.23 -6.71 24.81
C ASN A 275 -15.20 -5.88 26.09
N ILE A 276 -14.64 -6.49 27.13
CA ILE A 276 -14.35 -5.87 28.42
C ILE A 276 -12.86 -5.55 28.46
N PHE A 277 -12.51 -4.35 28.90
CA PHE A 277 -11.14 -3.86 28.98
C PHE A 277 -10.81 -3.37 30.39
N ASP A 278 -9.54 -3.47 30.78
CA ASP A 278 -9.08 -2.96 32.08
C ASP A 278 -9.42 -1.47 32.27
N LYS A 279 -9.78 -1.10 33.51
CA LYS A 279 -10.08 0.29 33.89
C LYS A 279 -8.98 1.29 33.53
N GLN A 280 -7.73 0.84 33.44
CA GLN A 280 -6.59 1.68 33.01
C GLN A 280 -6.80 2.30 31.61
N PHE A 281 -7.68 1.73 30.79
CA PHE A 281 -7.96 2.23 29.45
C PHE A 281 -9.11 3.24 29.39
N CYS A 282 -9.82 3.49 30.50
CA CYS A 282 -10.85 4.54 30.55
C CYS A 282 -10.23 5.92 30.24
N GLY A 283 -10.77 6.63 29.25
CA GLY A 283 -10.26 7.93 28.77
C GLY A 283 -8.87 7.88 28.11
N SER A 284 -8.27 6.69 27.98
CA SER A 284 -6.92 6.55 27.44
C SER A 284 -6.82 6.96 25.96
N PRO A 285 -5.65 7.45 25.49
CA PRO A 285 -5.51 7.98 24.15
C PRO A 285 -5.70 6.94 23.03
N LEU A 286 -6.03 7.46 21.85
CA LEU A 286 -6.11 6.71 20.60
C LEU A 286 -4.97 7.12 19.66
N VAL A 287 -4.31 6.15 19.04
CA VAL A 287 -3.26 6.40 18.04
C VAL A 287 -3.77 6.06 16.66
N TYR A 288 -3.65 7.01 15.73
CA TYR A 288 -3.95 6.84 14.32
C TYR A 288 -2.65 6.99 13.54
N GLN A 289 -2.09 5.90 13.04
CA GLN A 289 -0.92 5.93 12.16
C GLN A 289 -1.34 5.42 10.79
N PHE A 290 -1.03 6.18 9.76
CA PHE A 290 -1.38 5.84 8.38
C PHE A 290 -0.40 6.49 7.40
N SER A 291 -0.61 6.28 6.10
CA SER A 291 0.26 6.85 5.05
C SER A 291 -0.50 7.77 4.07
N SER A 292 -1.82 7.87 4.13
CA SER A 292 -2.57 8.85 3.33
C SER A 292 -3.76 9.42 4.10
N LEU A 293 -4.09 10.68 3.81
CA LEU A 293 -5.14 11.45 4.46
C LEU A 293 -6.19 11.90 3.43
N GLY A 294 -7.43 11.46 3.65
CA GLY A 294 -8.58 11.92 2.88
C GLY A 294 -8.99 13.36 3.23
N SER A 295 -10.04 13.87 2.57
CA SER A 295 -10.65 15.14 3.00
C SER A 295 -11.55 14.88 4.22
N LEU A 296 -11.06 15.27 5.39
CA LEU A 296 -11.73 15.07 6.68
C LEU A 296 -12.42 16.35 7.17
N ASP A 297 -13.41 16.21 8.05
CA ASP A 297 -14.01 17.28 8.83
C ASP A 297 -14.14 16.87 10.30
N GLU A 298 -14.40 17.82 11.19
CA GLU A 298 -14.49 17.57 12.63
C GLU A 298 -15.60 16.58 12.98
N LYS A 299 -16.74 16.67 12.31
CA LYS A 299 -17.89 15.77 12.52
C LYS A 299 -17.48 14.32 12.29
N TRP A 300 -16.83 14.04 11.17
CA TRP A 300 -16.40 12.68 10.84
C TRP A 300 -15.25 12.19 11.74
N MET A 301 -14.34 13.08 12.15
CA MET A 301 -13.32 12.71 13.13
C MET A 301 -13.94 12.31 14.48
N ALA A 302 -14.99 13.01 14.93
CA ALA A 302 -15.74 12.63 16.13
C ALA A 302 -16.47 11.29 15.95
N GLU A 303 -17.08 11.06 14.79
CA GLU A 303 -17.73 9.78 14.43
C GLU A 303 -16.77 8.59 14.48
N LEU A 304 -15.59 8.73 13.90
CA LEU A 304 -14.55 7.70 13.94
C LEU A 304 -14.03 7.50 15.37
N ALA A 305 -13.77 8.58 16.11
CA ALA A 305 -13.29 8.51 17.49
C ALA A 305 -14.30 7.84 18.42
N LEU A 306 -15.60 8.07 18.24
CA LEU A 306 -16.67 7.37 18.96
C LEU A 306 -16.61 5.86 18.72
N SER A 307 -16.39 5.46 17.47
CA SER A 307 -16.31 4.04 17.09
C SER A 307 -15.05 3.36 17.64
N MET A 308 -13.92 4.05 17.66
CA MET A 308 -12.66 3.55 18.23
C MET A 308 -12.63 3.59 19.76
N SER A 309 -13.48 4.40 20.38
CA SER A 309 -13.58 4.52 21.85
C SER A 309 -14.53 3.50 22.49
N SER A 310 -15.20 2.67 21.68
CA SER A 310 -16.15 1.66 22.12
C SER A 310 -15.53 0.58 23.02
N GLY A 311 -16.40 -0.16 23.71
CA GLY A 311 -16.03 -1.12 24.74
C GLY A 311 -16.32 -0.60 26.14
N SER A 312 -16.29 -1.52 27.10
CA SER A 312 -16.62 -1.22 28.50
C SER A 312 -15.55 -1.73 29.45
N SER A 313 -15.50 -1.17 30.65
CA SER A 313 -14.70 -1.71 31.75
C SER A 313 -15.39 -2.92 32.41
N ASP A 314 -14.70 -3.59 33.33
CA ASP A 314 -15.25 -4.72 34.11
C ASP A 314 -16.56 -4.36 34.84
N LYS A 315 -16.75 -3.08 35.16
CA LYS A 315 -17.98 -2.54 35.79
C LYS A 315 -19.09 -2.23 34.78
N LYS A 316 -18.93 -2.61 33.52
CA LYS A 316 -19.82 -2.27 32.39
C LYS A 316 -19.95 -0.77 32.10
N GLU A 317 -19.07 0.06 32.66
CA GLU A 317 -18.99 1.49 32.34
C GLU A 317 -18.31 1.68 30.98
N PRO A 318 -18.80 2.60 30.11
CA PRO A 318 -18.14 2.91 28.86
C PRO A 318 -16.70 3.35 29.10
N LEU A 319 -15.76 2.92 28.25
CA LEU A 319 -14.37 3.37 28.34
C LEU A 319 -14.20 4.89 28.13
N GLY A 320 -15.21 5.57 27.59
CA GLY A 320 -15.16 7.00 27.30
C GLY A 320 -14.27 7.33 26.10
N LEU A 321 -14.39 8.58 25.64
CA LEU A 321 -13.67 9.08 24.48
C LEU A 321 -12.17 9.15 24.74
N GLY A 322 -11.39 8.52 23.87
CA GLY A 322 -9.93 8.68 23.85
C GLY A 322 -9.49 9.89 23.04
N LYS A 323 -8.45 10.59 23.50
CA LYS A 323 -7.84 11.71 22.75
C LYS A 323 -7.13 11.15 21.50
N PRO A 324 -7.50 11.57 20.26
CA PRO A 324 -6.80 11.15 19.06
C PRO A 324 -5.38 11.73 18.98
N LEU A 325 -4.43 10.89 18.58
CA LEU A 325 -3.04 11.23 18.26
C LEU A 325 -2.75 10.72 16.86
N ILE A 326 -2.55 11.63 15.91
CA ILE A 326 -2.31 11.32 14.51
C ILE A 326 -0.80 11.30 14.26
N ILE A 327 -0.25 10.10 14.02
CA ILE A 327 1.16 9.94 13.69
C ILE A 327 1.36 10.16 12.19
N TRP A 328 2.16 11.17 11.85
CA TRP A 328 2.46 11.55 10.47
C TRP A 328 3.94 11.94 10.32
N PRO A 329 4.62 11.55 9.22
CA PRO A 329 5.99 11.97 8.98
C PRO A 329 6.04 13.45 8.57
N THR A 330 6.98 14.18 9.13
CA THR A 330 7.27 15.56 8.72
C THR A 330 8.03 15.59 7.40
N VAL A 331 8.09 16.77 6.77
CA VAL A 331 8.93 17.00 5.58
C VAL A 331 10.39 16.61 5.87
N GLU A 332 10.87 16.90 7.07
CA GLU A 332 12.22 16.57 7.51
C GLU A 332 12.43 15.06 7.69
N ASP A 333 11.43 14.35 8.22
CA ASP A 333 11.47 12.88 8.32
C ASP A 333 11.58 12.23 6.93
N VAL A 334 10.83 12.75 5.95
CA VAL A 334 10.88 12.28 4.56
C VAL A 334 12.24 12.61 3.92
N ARG A 335 12.71 13.86 4.04
CA ARG A 335 14.00 14.31 3.49
C ARG A 335 15.17 13.47 4.01
N CYS A 336 15.17 13.14 5.30
CA CYS A 336 16.22 12.35 5.95
C CYS A 336 15.98 10.83 5.93
N SER A 337 14.95 10.37 5.22
CA SER A 337 14.65 8.93 5.08
C SER A 337 15.69 8.19 4.24
N LEU A 338 15.56 6.86 4.14
CA LEU A 338 16.41 6.02 3.29
C LEU A 338 16.23 6.31 1.79
N GLU A 339 15.02 6.75 1.39
CA GLU A 339 14.67 7.02 -0.01
C GLU A 339 14.63 8.55 -0.31
N GLY A 340 14.99 9.39 0.68
CA GLY A 340 14.84 10.84 0.58
C GLY A 340 13.42 11.26 0.21
N TYR A 341 13.28 12.29 -0.62
CA TYR A 341 11.96 12.76 -1.08
C TYR A 341 11.16 11.72 -1.87
N ALA A 342 11.79 10.71 -2.48
CA ALA A 342 11.08 9.63 -3.17
C ALA A 342 10.20 8.81 -2.21
N ALA A 343 10.52 8.80 -0.92
CA ALA A 343 9.67 8.20 0.11
C ALA A 343 8.29 8.87 0.21
N GLY A 344 8.18 10.14 -0.23
CA GLY A 344 6.94 10.91 -0.28
C GLY A 344 5.84 10.23 -1.10
N ASN A 345 6.20 9.41 -2.10
CA ASN A 345 5.26 8.64 -2.91
C ASN A 345 4.48 7.60 -2.09
N ALA A 346 5.04 7.15 -0.96
CA ALA A 346 4.37 6.22 -0.04
C ALA A 346 3.49 6.93 0.99
N VAL A 347 3.59 8.27 1.08
CA VAL A 347 2.78 9.11 1.97
C VAL A 347 1.91 10.15 1.24
N PRO A 348 1.13 9.75 0.21
CA PRO A 348 0.47 10.69 -0.70
C PRO A 348 -0.71 11.38 -0.01
N SER A 349 -0.64 12.70 0.19
CA SER A 349 -1.76 13.50 0.70
C SER A 349 -1.74 14.93 0.15
N PRO A 350 -2.88 15.46 -0.33
CA PRO A 350 -2.96 16.87 -0.73
C PRO A 350 -2.65 17.79 0.45
N GLN A 351 -1.81 18.80 0.24
CA GLN A 351 -1.45 19.80 1.25
C GLN A 351 -2.69 20.40 1.93
N LYS A 352 -3.72 20.77 1.14
CA LYS A 352 -5.01 21.29 1.64
C LYS A 352 -5.75 20.37 2.61
N ASN A 353 -5.47 19.07 2.62
CA ASN A 353 -6.07 18.13 3.57
C ASN A 353 -5.24 18.06 4.86
N VAL A 354 -3.91 18.06 4.74
CA VAL A 354 -2.98 17.95 5.86
C VAL A 354 -2.96 19.25 6.69
N GLU A 355 -3.07 20.41 6.04
CA GLU A 355 -2.99 21.73 6.68
C GLU A 355 -4.31 22.22 7.27
N LYS A 356 -5.39 21.40 7.28
CA LYS A 356 -6.66 21.81 7.88
C LYS A 356 -6.47 22.16 9.36
N ASP A 357 -6.92 23.34 9.76
CA ASP A 357 -6.63 23.91 11.08
C ASP A 357 -7.03 23.00 12.25
N PHE A 358 -8.19 22.35 12.16
CA PHE A 358 -8.68 21.48 13.24
C PHE A 358 -7.80 20.26 13.49
N LEU A 359 -6.92 19.87 12.54
CA LEU A 359 -5.99 18.75 12.70
C LEU A 359 -4.75 19.12 13.51
N LYS A 360 -4.41 20.43 13.62
CA LYS A 360 -3.18 20.92 14.26
C LYS A 360 -2.98 20.35 15.67
N LYS A 361 -4.07 20.15 16.42
CA LYS A 361 -4.08 19.64 17.80
C LYS A 361 -3.84 18.13 17.94
N TYR A 362 -3.88 17.37 16.84
CA TYR A 362 -3.75 15.91 16.87
C TYR A 362 -2.37 15.41 16.42
N TRP A 363 -1.59 16.23 15.72
CA TRP A 363 -0.36 15.76 15.09
C TRP A 363 0.68 15.27 16.10
N ALA A 364 1.25 14.12 15.79
CA ALA A 364 2.39 13.51 16.44
C ALA A 364 3.40 13.09 15.37
N ARG A 365 4.70 13.23 15.67
CA ARG A 365 5.77 12.91 14.72
C ARG A 365 5.96 11.40 14.59
N TRP A 366 6.21 10.93 13.37
CA TRP A 366 6.70 9.57 13.13
C TRP A 366 8.03 9.31 13.87
N LYS A 367 8.05 8.29 14.73
CA LYS A 367 9.26 7.85 15.42
C LYS A 367 9.23 6.34 15.66
N ALA A 368 10.26 5.65 15.20
CA ALA A 368 10.39 4.19 15.28
C ALA A 368 11.81 3.76 15.72
N SER A 369 12.41 4.50 16.65
CA SER A 369 13.80 4.27 17.10
C SER A 369 13.97 2.87 17.69
N HIS A 370 12.99 2.39 18.46
CA HIS A 370 12.98 1.07 19.06
C HIS A 370 13.05 -0.08 18.04
N THR A 371 12.62 0.17 16.80
CA THR A 371 12.74 -0.81 15.70
C THR A 371 13.83 -0.48 14.68
N GLY A 372 14.60 0.60 14.89
CA GLY A 372 15.60 1.07 13.93
C GLY A 372 15.00 1.62 12.63
N ARG A 373 13.70 1.97 12.62
CA ARG A 373 12.94 2.30 11.40
C ARG A 373 12.55 3.76 11.25
N CYS A 374 13.15 4.68 12.02
CA CYS A 374 12.87 6.11 11.86
C CYS A 374 13.06 6.59 10.41
N ARG A 375 14.08 6.07 9.72
CA ARG A 375 14.39 6.44 8.33
C ARG A 375 13.65 5.60 7.27
N ALA A 376 12.90 4.57 7.67
CA ALA A 376 12.09 3.77 6.76
C ALA A 376 10.64 4.27 6.81
N MET A 377 10.24 5.09 5.82
CA MET A 377 8.94 5.77 5.88
C MET A 377 7.77 4.80 6.02
N PRO A 378 6.74 5.17 6.80
CA PRO A 378 5.63 4.29 7.08
C PRO A 378 4.71 4.16 5.86
N HIS A 379 4.60 2.94 5.35
CA HIS A 379 3.47 2.54 4.50
C HIS A 379 2.52 1.59 5.23
N ILE A 380 2.89 1.13 6.43
CA ILE A 380 2.00 0.51 7.40
C ILE A 380 0.87 1.47 7.82
N LYS A 381 -0.30 0.92 8.20
CA LYS A 381 -1.38 1.66 8.84
C LYS A 381 -1.81 0.90 10.10
N THR A 382 -1.75 1.58 11.23
CA THR A 382 -2.09 1.01 12.54
C THR A 382 -2.96 1.94 13.35
N PHE A 383 -3.93 1.37 14.05
CA PHE A 383 -4.78 2.07 14.99
C PHE A 383 -4.71 1.38 16.34
N ALA A 384 -4.67 2.11 17.44
CA ALA A 384 -4.58 1.51 18.76
C ALA A 384 -5.24 2.37 19.84
N ARG A 385 -5.64 1.71 20.93
CA ARG A 385 -5.91 2.35 22.22
C ARG A 385 -4.91 1.83 23.23
N TYR A 386 -4.25 2.73 23.95
CA TYR A 386 -3.10 2.37 24.78
C TYR A 386 -3.03 3.19 26.07
N ASN A 387 -2.37 2.63 27.08
CA ASN A 387 -1.95 3.36 28.28
C ASN A 387 -0.53 2.90 28.66
N GLY A 388 0.43 3.82 28.64
CA GLY A 388 1.84 3.50 28.85
C GLY A 388 2.35 2.48 27.82
N GLN A 389 2.77 1.31 28.29
CA GLN A 389 3.23 0.18 27.46
C GLN A 389 2.13 -0.87 27.19
N ASN A 390 0.92 -0.66 27.71
CA ASN A 390 -0.19 -1.60 27.58
C ASN A 390 -1.13 -1.20 26.44
N LEU A 391 -1.67 -2.20 25.73
CA LEU A 391 -2.63 -2.02 24.65
C LEU A 391 -3.98 -2.59 25.06
N ALA A 392 -5.03 -1.78 24.93
CA ALA A 392 -6.41 -2.29 25.01
C ALA A 392 -6.70 -3.11 23.76
N TRP A 393 -6.34 -2.57 22.60
CA TRP A 393 -6.46 -3.22 21.31
C TRP A 393 -5.50 -2.58 20.31
N PHE A 394 -5.16 -3.33 19.27
CA PHE A 394 -4.30 -2.90 18.18
C PHE A 394 -4.85 -3.41 16.85
N LEU A 395 -4.93 -2.56 15.85
CA LEU A 395 -5.41 -2.89 14.52
C LEU A 395 -4.30 -2.66 13.51
N LEU A 396 -3.98 -3.69 12.73
CA LEU A 396 -3.16 -3.59 11.52
C LEU A 396 -4.09 -3.67 10.30
N THR A 397 -4.03 -2.69 9.39
CA THR A 397 -4.98 -2.63 8.27
C THR A 397 -4.38 -2.00 7.03
N SER A 398 -5.03 -2.16 5.88
CA SER A 398 -4.78 -1.33 4.69
C SER A 398 -5.42 0.06 4.80
N ALA A 399 -6.44 0.25 5.66
CA ALA A 399 -7.23 1.47 5.72
C ALA A 399 -6.43 2.70 6.16
N ASN A 400 -6.29 3.66 5.25
CA ASN A 400 -5.79 5.00 5.55
C ASN A 400 -6.86 5.85 6.28
N LEU A 401 -6.48 7.00 6.85
CA LEU A 401 -7.43 7.89 7.52
C LEU A 401 -8.27 8.66 6.48
N SER A 402 -9.35 8.02 6.03
CA SER A 402 -10.26 8.58 5.03
C SER A 402 -11.68 8.03 5.18
N LYS A 403 -12.67 8.83 4.78
CA LYS A 403 -14.08 8.41 4.66
C LYS A 403 -14.27 7.29 3.63
N ALA A 404 -13.45 7.27 2.58
CA ALA A 404 -13.52 6.26 1.52
C ALA A 404 -13.19 4.86 2.05
N ALA A 405 -12.17 4.76 2.91
CA ALA A 405 -11.70 3.53 3.54
C ALA A 405 -12.60 3.10 4.70
N TRP A 406 -12.89 4.00 5.63
CA TRP A 406 -13.58 3.67 6.89
C TRP A 406 -15.10 3.74 6.82
N GLY A 407 -15.62 4.52 5.87
CA GLY A 407 -17.03 4.84 5.75
C GLY A 407 -17.43 6.14 6.46
N ALA A 408 -18.58 6.68 6.08
CA ALA A 408 -19.21 7.81 6.76
C ALA A 408 -20.72 7.58 6.91
N LEU A 409 -21.23 7.85 8.11
CA LEU A 409 -22.66 7.77 8.40
C LEU A 409 -23.43 8.90 7.68
N GLN A 410 -24.57 8.53 7.13
CA GLN A 410 -25.46 9.36 6.33
C GLN A 410 -26.91 9.11 6.78
N LYS A 411 -27.84 9.95 6.29
CA LYS A 411 -29.28 9.81 6.55
C LYS A 411 -29.58 9.60 8.04
N ASN A 412 -29.16 10.55 8.88
CA ASN A 412 -29.31 10.47 10.35
C ASN A 412 -28.79 9.15 10.94
N ASN A 413 -27.59 8.74 10.54
CA ASN A 413 -26.90 7.54 11.00
C ASN A 413 -27.57 6.20 10.64
N SER A 414 -28.57 6.19 9.76
CA SER A 414 -29.23 4.97 9.29
C SER A 414 -28.51 4.26 8.13
N GLN A 415 -27.52 4.92 7.52
CA GLN A 415 -26.78 4.42 6.36
C GLN A 415 -25.28 4.69 6.52
N LEU A 416 -24.43 3.70 6.28
CA LEU A 416 -22.97 3.84 6.20
C LEU A 416 -22.54 3.75 4.73
N MET A 417 -21.90 4.79 4.20
CA MET A 417 -21.36 4.80 2.85
C MET A 417 -19.85 4.56 2.87
N ILE A 418 -19.39 3.53 2.16
CA ILE A 418 -17.97 3.17 1.99
C ILE A 418 -17.65 3.17 0.48
N ARG A 419 -16.45 3.60 0.10
CA ARG A 419 -16.04 3.66 -1.32
C ARG A 419 -15.01 2.60 -1.70
N SER A 420 -14.22 2.12 -0.74
CA SER A 420 -13.03 1.30 -1.01
C SER A 420 -13.13 -0.08 -0.37
N TYR A 421 -12.40 -1.03 -0.94
CA TYR A 421 -12.09 -2.29 -0.26
C TYR A 421 -10.88 -2.10 0.64
N GLU A 422 -11.01 -2.48 1.90
CA GLU A 422 -9.92 -2.51 2.87
C GLU A 422 -9.99 -3.80 3.68
N LEU A 423 -8.85 -4.26 4.20
CA LEU A 423 -8.79 -5.44 5.05
C LEU A 423 -7.75 -5.26 6.14
N GLY A 424 -8.09 -5.67 7.35
CA GLY A 424 -7.22 -5.60 8.52
C GLY A 424 -7.58 -6.62 9.59
N VAL A 425 -6.70 -6.71 10.59
CA VAL A 425 -6.80 -7.63 11.73
C VAL A 425 -6.69 -6.88 13.05
N LEU A 426 -7.70 -7.08 13.89
CA LEU A 426 -7.79 -6.52 15.23
C LEU A 426 -7.28 -7.54 16.25
N PHE A 427 -6.25 -7.14 16.99
CA PHE A 427 -5.69 -7.84 18.12
C PHE A 427 -6.35 -7.34 19.40
N MET A 428 -6.84 -8.27 20.22
CA MET A 428 -7.42 -7.98 21.52
C MET A 428 -6.86 -8.98 22.55
N PRO A 429 -6.53 -8.54 23.78
CA PRO A 429 -5.99 -9.42 24.81
C PRO A 429 -6.86 -10.65 25.11
N SER A 430 -8.19 -10.50 25.05
CA SER A 430 -9.16 -11.58 25.23
C SER A 430 -9.00 -12.71 24.20
N VAL A 431 -8.69 -12.37 22.95
CA VAL A 431 -8.57 -13.35 21.85
C VAL A 431 -7.21 -14.05 21.86
N ILE A 432 -6.16 -13.38 22.32
CA ILE A 432 -4.79 -13.92 22.33
C ILE A 432 -4.57 -14.94 23.47
N ARG A 433 -5.26 -14.77 24.61
CA ARG A 433 -5.03 -15.59 25.81
C ARG A 433 -5.50 -17.04 25.66
N ASP A 434 -6.44 -17.33 24.75
CA ASP A 434 -7.15 -18.61 24.71
C ASP A 434 -6.54 -19.66 23.75
N HIS A 435 -5.56 -19.32 22.91
CA HIS A 435 -5.17 -20.21 21.80
C HIS A 435 -3.67 -20.55 21.83
N ARG A 436 -3.33 -21.68 22.46
CA ARG A 436 -1.97 -22.27 22.50
C ARG A 436 -1.74 -23.37 21.47
N HIS A 437 -2.53 -23.41 20.39
CA HIS A 437 -2.40 -24.47 19.37
C HIS A 437 -1.59 -23.98 18.16
N GLU A 438 -0.39 -24.51 18.03
CA GLU A 438 0.58 -24.17 16.98
C GLU A 438 0.42 -25.14 15.80
N PHE A 439 -0.61 -24.92 14.97
CA PHE A 439 -0.73 -25.60 13.68
C PHE A 439 0.16 -24.91 12.63
N SER A 440 0.75 -25.67 11.72
CA SER A 440 1.50 -25.13 10.58
C SER A 440 1.20 -25.88 9.29
N CYS A 441 1.04 -25.13 8.20
CA CYS A 441 0.86 -25.66 6.85
C CYS A 441 2.14 -26.24 6.23
N THR A 442 3.32 -25.92 6.79
CA THR A 442 4.62 -26.33 6.24
C THR A 442 5.28 -27.37 7.14
N ASN A 443 5.80 -28.46 6.55
CA ASN A 443 6.51 -29.51 7.29
C ASN A 443 7.77 -28.91 7.94
N GLY A 444 7.73 -28.72 9.26
CA GLY A 444 8.82 -28.12 10.04
C GLY A 444 8.43 -27.74 11.48
N GLY A 445 7.14 -27.54 11.78
CA GLY A 445 6.67 -27.14 13.12
C GLY A 445 6.56 -28.25 14.18
N GLY A 446 6.94 -29.50 13.88
CA GLY A 446 6.63 -30.66 14.73
C GLY A 446 7.81 -31.40 15.35
N LYS A 447 9.07 -31.03 15.10
CA LYS A 447 10.25 -31.72 15.67
C LYS A 447 11.39 -30.77 16.00
N ALA A 448 11.17 -29.85 16.93
CA ALA A 448 12.25 -29.11 17.60
C ALA A 448 11.79 -28.53 18.95
N LEU A 449 11.39 -29.38 19.91
CA LEU A 449 11.60 -29.21 21.37
C LEU A 449 10.81 -30.29 22.13
N MET A 450 11.29 -31.53 22.09
CA MET A 450 10.94 -32.53 23.11
C MET A 450 12.24 -33.13 23.63
N SER A 451 13.15 -32.27 24.12
CA SER A 451 14.16 -32.67 25.09
C SER A 451 13.75 -32.04 26.42
N ARG A 452 13.27 -32.87 27.34
CA ARG A 452 13.01 -32.48 28.73
C ARG A 452 14.31 -31.92 29.32
N GLY A 453 14.37 -30.61 29.50
CA GLY A 453 15.33 -29.93 30.35
C GLY A 453 14.57 -28.92 31.18
N HIS A 454 14.57 -29.10 32.50
CA HIS A 454 14.10 -28.07 33.43
C HIS A 454 15.03 -26.86 33.29
N GLY A 455 14.55 -25.81 32.66
CA GLY A 455 15.24 -24.53 32.53
C GLY A 455 14.23 -23.46 32.16
N THR A 456 14.08 -22.46 33.03
CA THR A 456 13.31 -21.24 32.79
C THR A 456 13.95 -20.47 31.64
N GLY A 457 13.41 -20.61 30.43
CA GLY A 457 13.86 -19.89 29.24
C GLY A 457 12.72 -19.74 28.24
N ASP A 458 12.44 -18.49 27.85
CA ASP A 458 11.37 -18.11 26.94
C ASP A 458 11.46 -18.82 25.57
N ILE A 459 10.45 -19.63 25.25
CA ILE A 459 10.23 -20.22 23.92
C ILE A 459 9.45 -19.20 23.07
N PRO A 460 9.79 -18.93 21.79
CA PRO A 460 9.16 -17.88 20.99
C PRO A 460 7.72 -18.25 20.63
N LYS A 461 6.76 -17.39 21.00
CA LYS A 461 5.34 -17.54 20.71
C LYS A 461 5.06 -17.27 19.22
N MET A 462 4.67 -18.28 18.42
CA MET A 462 4.23 -18.07 17.03
C MET A 462 2.80 -17.49 16.95
N THR A 463 2.66 -16.23 17.34
CA THR A 463 1.75 -15.28 16.69
C THR A 463 2.65 -14.19 16.12
N CYS A 464 3.31 -14.47 15.00
CA CYS A 464 4.33 -13.57 14.49
C CYS A 464 3.65 -12.41 13.75
N MET A 465 3.65 -11.22 14.36
CA MET A 465 3.81 -10.00 13.56
C MET A 465 5.20 -10.13 12.93
N VAL A 466 5.26 -10.56 11.67
CA VAL A 466 6.56 -10.71 10.99
C VAL A 466 7.11 -9.31 10.78
N ARG A 467 8.06 -8.95 11.63
CA ARG A 467 8.93 -7.80 11.43
C ARG A 467 9.79 -8.12 10.22
N LEU A 468 9.44 -7.59 9.05
CA LEU A 468 10.29 -7.65 7.84
C LEU A 468 11.58 -6.86 8.10
N GLY A 469 12.54 -7.50 8.76
CA GLY A 469 13.90 -7.02 9.00
C GLY A 469 14.87 -8.02 8.39
N ARG A 470 15.70 -7.53 7.46
CA ARG A 470 16.73 -8.26 6.70
C ARG A 470 16.24 -9.56 6.06
N VAL A 471 15.86 -9.46 4.79
CA VAL A 471 16.12 -10.57 3.86
C VAL A 471 17.64 -10.75 3.86
N MET A 472 18.12 -11.78 4.56
CA MET A 472 19.46 -12.29 4.32
C MET A 472 19.45 -12.89 2.92
N PHE A 473 20.19 -12.27 2.01
CA PHE A 473 20.56 -12.89 0.76
C PHE A 473 21.32 -14.17 1.08
N ASN A 474 20.69 -15.33 0.84
CA ASN A 474 21.44 -16.54 0.60
C ASN A 474 21.84 -16.50 -0.88
N CYS A 475 22.88 -15.72 -1.18
CA CYS A 475 23.50 -15.70 -2.49
C CYS A 475 24.59 -16.78 -2.47
N THR A 476 24.23 -17.99 -2.85
CA THR A 476 25.23 -18.99 -3.27
C THR A 476 25.95 -18.43 -4.49
N GLN A 477 27.23 -18.10 -4.29
CA GLN A 477 28.28 -17.91 -5.29
C GLN A 477 28.01 -16.93 -6.44
N ALA A 478 28.44 -15.68 -6.24
CA ALA A 478 29.22 -14.97 -7.26
C ALA A 478 30.32 -14.18 -6.54
N ARG A 479 31.57 -14.65 -6.66
CA ARG A 479 32.76 -13.90 -6.22
C ARG A 479 32.92 -12.70 -7.15
N ILE A 480 32.91 -11.48 -6.62
CA ILE A 480 33.74 -10.40 -7.15
C ILE A 480 34.40 -9.73 -5.94
N HIS A 481 35.72 -9.76 -6.01
CA HIS A 481 36.71 -9.17 -5.13
C HIS A 481 36.60 -7.63 -5.16
N ASP A 482 37.14 -6.98 -4.13
CA ASP A 482 37.45 -5.53 -4.03
C ASP A 482 36.31 -4.56 -3.65
N MET A 483 36.24 -4.27 -2.34
CA MET A 483 36.41 -2.91 -1.78
C MET A 483 36.53 -3.04 -0.25
N LYS A 484 37.71 -3.49 0.19
CA LYS A 484 38.30 -3.09 1.48
C LYS A 484 39.07 -1.79 1.22
N GLU A 485 39.13 -0.93 2.24
CA GLU A 485 39.66 0.45 2.28
C GLU A 485 38.58 1.50 1.98
N HIS A 486 38.21 2.45 2.86
CA HIS A 486 38.83 3.01 4.05
C HIS A 486 37.76 3.38 5.10
N LEU A 487 37.90 2.82 6.30
CA LEU A 487 37.57 3.52 7.55
C LEU A 487 38.88 4.15 8.01
N ARG A 488 38.98 5.49 8.02
CA ARG A 488 39.82 6.27 8.96
C ARG A 488 39.75 7.79 8.68
N PHE A 489 39.70 8.54 9.80
CA PHE A 489 39.87 9.99 10.00
C PHE A 489 38.70 10.91 9.54
N CYS A 490 38.19 11.86 10.34
CA CYS A 490 38.62 12.38 11.64
C CYS A 490 37.42 13.06 12.33
N GLY A 491 37.33 12.92 13.66
CA GLY A 491 36.59 13.87 14.49
C GLY A 491 37.52 15.02 14.90
N ALA A 492 36.98 16.24 14.96
CA ALA A 492 37.28 17.32 15.89
C ALA A 492 36.64 18.63 15.38
N LEU A 493 35.97 19.33 16.31
CA LEU A 493 35.29 20.64 16.23
C LEU A 493 33.89 20.65 15.60
#